data_AF-A0A9E5YE20-F1
#
_entry.id   AF-A0A9E5YE20-F1
#
_cell.length_a   1.000
_cell.length_b   1.000
_cell.length_c   1.000
_cell.angle_alpha   90.00
_cell.angle_beta   90.00
_cell.angle_gamma   90.00
#
_symmetry.space_group_name_H-M   'P 1'
#
loop_
_entity.id
_entity.type
_entity.pdbx_description
1 polymer ?
#
loop_
_entity_poly.entity_id
_entity_poly.type
_entity_poly.pdbx_seq_one_letter_code
_entity_poly.pdbx_strand_id
1 'polypeptide(L)'
;MKRIGHPIIAFMGTIDYRVDIEIIDLLGEVHPEWSIVLIGYSRLGSLLSRNNFFFLGSRDKGELPNYLQCFDVSIIPYAVDEATKAMYPIKLHEYLAAGKPVASTNLPELKPFKDVIKIAKD
;
A
#
# COMPACT_ATOMS: atom_id res chain seq x y z
N MET A 1 9.99 -2.92 21.28
CA MET A 1 9.22 -2.77 20.03
C MET A 1 10.04 -3.38 18.90
N LYS A 2 9.44 -4.19 18.01
CA LYS A 2 10.15 -4.67 16.81
C LYS A 2 10.60 -3.45 16.00
N ARG A 3 11.89 -3.35 15.69
CA ARG A 3 12.41 -2.33 14.79
C ARG A 3 11.93 -2.68 13.38
N ILE A 4 11.20 -1.78 12.72
CA ILE A 4 10.79 -1.94 11.32
C ILE A 4 12.04 -1.66 10.47
N GLY A 5 12.48 -2.64 9.69
CA GLY A 5 13.67 -2.55 8.85
C GLY A 5 13.35 -2.00 7.46
N HIS A 6 14.34 -1.43 6.79
CA HIS A 6 14.21 -1.03 5.39
C HIS A 6 14.46 -2.23 4.45
N PRO A 7 13.80 -2.27 3.27
CA PRO A 7 12.86 -1.28 2.78
C PRO A 7 11.46 -1.40 3.41
N ILE A 8 10.78 -0.26 3.55
CA ILE A 8 9.39 -0.12 4.01
C ILE A 8 8.49 0.02 2.79
N ILE A 9 7.74 -1.06 2.52
CA ILE A 9 6.72 -1.12 1.48
C ILE A 9 5.36 -0.93 2.15
N ALA A 10 4.68 0.17 1.85
CA ALA A 10 3.58 0.60 2.69
C ALA A 10 2.32 1.04 1.94
N PHE A 11 1.18 0.70 2.53
CA PHE A 11 -0.14 1.21 2.14
C PHE A 11 -0.74 1.99 3.32
N MET A 12 -1.30 3.16 2.99
CA MET A 12 -2.00 4.01 3.94
C MET A 12 -3.43 4.27 3.45
N GLY A 13 -4.43 3.75 4.17
CA GLY A 13 -5.83 3.91 3.84
C GLY A 13 -6.74 2.88 4.48
N THR A 14 -8.02 2.89 4.08
CA THR A 14 -8.97 1.84 4.45
C THR A 14 -8.58 0.53 3.76
N ILE A 15 -8.49 -0.53 4.56
CA ILE A 15 -8.23 -1.90 4.11
C ILE A 15 -9.57 -2.62 4.10
N ASP A 16 -10.13 -2.78 2.91
CA ASP A 16 -11.39 -3.48 2.66
C ASP A 16 -11.25 -4.33 1.38
N TYR A 17 -12.37 -4.82 0.84
CA TYR A 17 -12.40 -5.68 -0.35
C TYR A 17 -11.66 -5.11 -1.57
N ARG A 18 -11.41 -3.80 -1.63
CA ARG A 18 -10.67 -3.18 -2.73
C ARG A 18 -9.19 -3.45 -2.64
N VAL A 19 -8.66 -3.71 -1.46
CA VAL A 19 -7.24 -4.00 -1.23
C VAL A 19 -7.03 -5.50 -1.46
N ASP A 20 -6.16 -5.83 -2.40
CA ASP A 20 -5.74 -7.19 -2.68
C ASP A 20 -4.76 -7.67 -1.60
N ILE A 21 -5.30 -8.37 -0.60
CA ILE A 21 -4.52 -8.92 0.50
C ILE A 21 -3.62 -10.06 0.02
N GLU A 22 -4.00 -10.79 -1.02
CA GLU A 22 -3.18 -11.90 -1.54
C GLU A 22 -1.87 -11.38 -2.12
N ILE A 23 -1.92 -10.26 -2.86
CA ILE A 23 -0.70 -9.58 -3.33
C ILE A 23 0.16 -9.11 -2.16
N ILE A 24 -0.44 -8.51 -1.13
CA ILE A 24 0.30 -8.05 0.06
C ILE A 24 0.97 -9.23 0.78
N ASP A 25 0.28 -10.37 0.85
CA ASP A 25 0.77 -11.59 1.47
C ASP A 25 1.93 -12.20 0.70
N LEU A 26 1.80 -12.24 -0.63
CA LEU A 26 2.83 -12.70 -1.54
C LEU A 26 4.09 -11.82 -1.47
N LEU A 27 3.95 -10.50 -1.36
CA LEU A 27 5.08 -9.60 -1.16
C LEU A 27 5.84 -9.96 0.12
N GLY A 28 5.13 -10.19 1.22
CA GLY A 28 5.73 -10.59 2.50
C GLY A 28 6.40 -11.96 2.46
N GLU A 29 5.88 -12.88 1.65
CA GLU A 29 6.43 -14.22 1.44
C GLU A 29 7.69 -14.24 0.57
N VAL A 30 7.63 -13.60 -0.60
CA VAL A 30 8.72 -13.56 -1.58
C VAL A 30 9.87 -12.71 -1.09
N HIS A 31 9.58 -11.66 -0.31
CA HIS A 31 10.57 -10.74 0.24
C HIS A 31 10.51 -10.70 1.77
N PRO A 32 10.98 -11.75 2.47
CA PRO A 32 10.99 -11.80 3.93
C PRO A 32 11.87 -10.70 4.57
N GLU A 33 12.76 -10.10 3.79
CA GLU A 33 13.62 -8.98 4.20
C GLU A 33 12.94 -7.60 4.13
N TRP A 34 11.81 -7.48 3.43
CA TRP A 34 11.06 -6.22 3.34
C TRP A 34 10.11 -6.08 4.52
N SER A 35 9.92 -4.85 4.99
CA SER A 35 8.85 -4.55 5.93
C SER A 35 7.58 -4.15 5.18
N ILE A 36 6.54 -4.98 5.28
CA ILE A 36 5.22 -4.70 4.71
C ILE A 36 4.38 -3.98 5.77
N VAL A 37 4.08 -2.70 5.55
CA VAL A 37 3.44 -1.85 6.56
C VAL A 37 2.06 -1.38 6.09
N LEU A 38 1.01 -1.73 6.84
CA LEU A 38 -0.35 -1.27 6.58
C LEU A 38 -0.79 -0.28 7.68
N ILE A 39 -1.19 0.92 7.27
CA ILE A 39 -1.67 1.98 8.16
C ILE A 39 -3.11 2.34 7.79
N GLY A 40 -4.00 2.35 8.77
CA GLY A 40 -5.39 2.73 8.60
C GLY A 40 -6.39 1.74 9.17
N TYR A 41 -7.67 1.99 8.87
CA TYR A 41 -8.77 1.18 9.36
C TYR A 41 -8.95 -0.08 8.51
N SER A 42 -8.98 -1.26 9.15
CA SER A 42 -9.31 -2.53 8.51
C SER A 42 -10.78 -2.87 8.72
N ARG A 43 -11.47 -3.19 7.62
CA ARG A 43 -12.77 -3.87 7.61
C ARG A 43 -12.63 -5.39 7.46
N LEU A 44 -11.42 -5.85 7.18
CA LEU A 44 -11.07 -7.26 7.15
C LEU A 44 -10.75 -7.70 8.58
N GLY A 45 -11.03 -8.97 8.90
CA GLY A 45 -10.82 -9.56 10.22
C GLY A 45 -9.35 -9.67 10.61
N SER A 46 -8.90 -10.85 11.04
CA SER A 46 -7.48 -11.09 11.29
C SER A 46 -6.67 -10.84 10.01
N LEU A 47 -5.71 -9.90 10.08
CA LEU A 47 -4.75 -9.67 9.02
C LEU A 47 -3.62 -10.71 9.08
N LEU A 48 -2.73 -10.63 8.08
CA LEU A 48 -1.60 -11.54 7.85
C LEU A 48 -0.70 -11.71 9.09
N SER A 49 -0.14 -12.91 9.26
CA SER A 49 0.64 -13.31 10.45
C SER A 49 2.16 -13.41 10.24
N ARG A 50 2.66 -12.92 9.10
CA ARG A 50 4.09 -13.00 8.76
C ARG A 50 4.94 -12.09 9.65
N ASN A 51 6.20 -12.48 9.88
CA ASN A 51 7.10 -11.78 10.81
C ASN A 51 7.51 -10.37 10.37
N ASN A 52 7.46 -10.13 9.06
CA ASN A 52 7.80 -8.89 8.37
C ASN A 52 6.56 -8.07 7.98
N PHE A 53 5.36 -8.49 8.43
CA PHE A 53 4.12 -7.76 8.26
C PHE A 53 3.79 -6.94 9.50
N PHE A 54 3.47 -5.67 9.30
CA PHE A 54 3.19 -4.70 10.37
C PHE A 54 1.88 -3.97 10.08
N PHE A 55 0.81 -4.37 10.76
CA PHE A 55 -0.42 -3.58 10.79
C PHE A 55 -0.37 -2.59 11.94
N LEU A 56 -0.36 -1.29 11.62
CA LEU A 56 -0.30 -0.23 12.62
C LEU A 56 -1.70 0.21 13.07
N GLY A 57 -2.75 -0.08 12.31
CA GLY A 57 -4.11 0.39 12.58
C GLY A 57 -4.31 1.87 12.23
N SER A 58 -5.46 2.41 12.63
CA SER A 58 -5.80 3.82 12.40
C SER A 58 -4.85 4.77 13.13
N ARG A 59 -4.55 5.90 12.51
CA ARG A 59 -3.73 6.99 13.07
C ARG A 59 -4.43 8.32 12.90
N ASP A 60 -4.08 9.27 13.76
CA ASP A 60 -4.64 10.61 13.67
C ASP A 60 -4.21 11.27 12.37
N LYS A 61 -5.13 12.02 11.77
CA LYS A 61 -4.90 12.65 10.45
C LYS A 61 -3.63 13.52 10.43
N GLY A 62 -3.33 14.18 11.55
CA GLY A 62 -2.13 15.02 11.72
C GLY A 62 -0.82 14.22 11.76
N GLU A 63 -0.86 12.93 12.07
CA GLU A 63 0.33 12.07 12.12
C GLU A 63 0.65 11.40 10.78
N LEU A 64 -0.35 11.26 9.90
CA LEU A 64 -0.20 10.56 8.61
C LEU A 64 0.98 11.06 7.76
N PRO A 65 1.27 12.37 7.66
CA PRO A 65 2.45 12.84 6.94
C PRO A 65 3.76 12.26 7.50
N ASN A 66 3.89 12.11 8.83
CA ASN A 66 5.09 11.57 9.45
C ASN A 66 5.31 10.10 9.08
N TYR A 67 4.23 9.30 9.05
CA TYR A 67 4.31 7.92 8.59
C TYR A 67 4.67 7.84 7.11
N LEU A 68 4.03 8.66 6.28
CA LEU A 68 4.29 8.68 4.84
C LEU A 68 5.75 9.00 4.54
N GLN A 69 6.39 9.89 5.31
CA GLN A 69 7.82 10.19 5.18
C GLN A 69 8.75 8.98 5.42
N CYS A 70 8.30 7.98 6.19
CA CYS A 70 9.07 6.76 6.42
C CYS A 70 8.98 5.74 5.28
N PHE A 71 8.07 5.91 4.31
CA PHE A 71 7.90 4.93 3.24
C PHE A 71 9.07 5.03 2.27
N ASP A 72 9.64 3.87 1.91
CA ASP A 72 10.56 3.75 0.79
C ASP A 72 9.79 3.55 -0.51
N VAL A 73 8.72 2.74 -0.47
CA VAL A 73 7.79 2.55 -1.59
C VAL A 73 6.36 2.59 -1.06
N SER A 74 5.55 3.46 -1.64
CA SER A 74 4.11 3.48 -1.42
C SER A 74 3.42 2.56 -2.42
N ILE A 75 2.54 1.68 -1.94
CA ILE A 75 1.81 0.76 -2.82
C ILE A 75 0.33 1.13 -2.94
N ILE A 76 -0.26 0.91 -4.11
CA ILE A 76 -1.72 0.91 -4.35
C ILE A 76 -2.10 -0.50 -4.82
N PRO A 77 -2.20 -1.47 -3.89
CA PRO A 77 -2.42 -2.89 -4.20
C PRO A 77 -3.92 -3.15 -4.29
N TYR A 78 -4.61 -2.50 -5.22
CA TYR A 78 -6.05 -2.73 -5.36
C TYR A 78 -6.31 -3.99 -6.18
N ALA A 79 -7.33 -4.76 -5.83
CA ALA A 79 -7.84 -5.82 -6.67
C ALA A 79 -8.17 -5.24 -8.06
N VAL A 80 -8.07 -6.03 -9.13
CA VAL A 80 -8.37 -5.58 -10.50
C VAL A 80 -9.68 -6.22 -10.97
N ASP A 81 -10.78 -5.69 -10.45
CA ASP A 81 -12.16 -6.12 -10.71
C ASP A 81 -13.01 -4.98 -11.29
N GLU A 82 -14.28 -5.24 -11.60
CA GLU A 82 -15.17 -4.23 -12.19
C GLU A 82 -15.40 -3.01 -11.28
N ALA A 83 -15.36 -3.18 -9.95
CA ALA A 83 -15.58 -2.09 -9.02
C ALA A 83 -14.36 -1.15 -8.93
N THR A 84 -13.17 -1.74 -8.86
CA THR A 84 -11.89 -1.03 -8.75
C THR A 84 -11.42 -0.44 -10.08
N LYS A 85 -11.75 -1.04 -11.23
CA LYS A 85 -11.49 -0.47 -12.56
C LYS A 85 -12.21 0.87 -12.78
N ALA A 86 -13.36 1.07 -12.16
CA ALA A 86 -14.13 2.31 -12.21
C ALA A 86 -13.72 3.31 -11.10
N MET A 87 -12.72 2.99 -10.27
CA MET A 87 -12.33 3.81 -9.13
C MET A 87 -11.10 4.66 -9.42
N TYR A 88 -11.15 5.90 -8.92
CA TYR A 88 -10.00 6.78 -8.85
C TYR A 88 -9.30 6.70 -7.47
N PRO A 89 -8.07 6.17 -7.36
CA PRO A 89 -7.36 6.06 -6.10
C PRO A 89 -6.70 7.39 -5.69
N ILE A 90 -7.36 8.18 -4.84
CA ILE A 90 -6.84 9.47 -4.35
C ILE A 90 -5.45 9.38 -3.68
N LYS A 91 -5.09 8.20 -3.16
CA LYS A 91 -3.79 7.93 -2.51
C LYS A 91 -2.62 8.18 -3.45
N LEU A 92 -2.82 8.00 -4.76
CA LEU A 92 -1.79 8.30 -5.76
C LEU A 92 -1.27 9.73 -5.58
N HIS A 93 -2.16 10.71 -5.48
CA HIS A 93 -1.78 12.11 -5.33
C HIS A 93 -1.13 12.41 -4.00
N GLU A 94 -1.62 11.79 -2.92
CA GLU A 94 -1.01 11.94 -1.59
C GLU A 94 0.45 11.46 -1.60
N TYR A 95 0.71 10.31 -2.24
CA TYR A 95 2.04 9.73 -2.32
C TYR A 95 2.95 10.53 -3.25
N LEU A 96 2.47 10.94 -4.43
CA LEU A 96 3.23 11.77 -5.35
C LEU A 96 3.53 13.16 -4.77
N ALA A 97 2.57 13.79 -4.10
CA ALA A 97 2.78 15.08 -3.45
C ALA A 97 3.80 15.00 -2.31
N ALA A 98 3.90 13.85 -1.64
CA ALA A 98 4.94 13.58 -0.65
C ALA A 98 6.29 13.15 -1.25
N GLY A 99 6.42 13.12 -2.58
CA GLY A 99 7.65 12.74 -3.28
C GLY A 99 8.00 11.26 -3.14
N LYS A 100 7.00 10.39 -2.89
CA LYS A 100 7.22 8.97 -2.64
C LYS A 100 7.13 8.14 -3.91
N PRO A 101 8.07 7.20 -4.13
CA PRO A 101 7.93 6.20 -5.18
C PRO A 101 6.62 5.45 -5.02
N VAL A 102 5.85 5.31 -6.11
CA VAL A 102 4.56 4.61 -6.10
C VAL A 102 4.62 3.38 -7.00
N ALA A 103 4.16 2.25 -6.47
CA ALA A 103 3.86 1.04 -7.24
C ALA A 103 2.38 0.69 -7.12
N SER A 104 1.74 0.26 -8.20
CA SER A 104 0.31 -0.09 -8.20
C SER A 104 0.02 -1.35 -9.00
N THR A 105 -1.13 -1.96 -8.74
CA THR A 105 -1.75 -2.89 -9.70
C THR A 105 -2.17 -2.16 -10.99
N ASN A 106 -2.50 -2.92 -12.04
CA ASN A 106 -2.82 -2.40 -13.38
C ASN A 106 -4.23 -1.78 -13.47
N LEU A 107 -4.45 -0.71 -12.72
CA LEU A 107 -5.70 0.04 -12.73
C LEU A 107 -5.78 0.97 -13.97
N PRO A 108 -6.89 0.99 -14.72
CA PRO A 108 -7.06 1.86 -15.89
C PRO A 108 -6.79 3.34 -15.61
N GLU A 109 -7.34 3.85 -14.50
CA GLU A 109 -7.21 5.24 -14.07
C GLU A 109 -5.76 5.67 -13.75
N LEU A 110 -4.86 4.70 -13.54
CA LEU A 110 -3.45 4.98 -13.25
C LEU A 110 -2.55 4.96 -14.47
N LYS A 111 -3.02 4.44 -15.62
CA LYS A 111 -2.25 4.40 -16.86
C LYS A 111 -1.73 5.77 -17.33
N PRO A 112 -2.46 6.89 -17.16
CA PRO A 112 -1.93 8.22 -17.50
C PRO A 112 -0.68 8.62 -16.68
N PHE A 113 -0.44 7.98 -15.54
CA PHE A 113 0.68 8.28 -14.63
C PHE A 113 1.86 7.32 -14.79
N LYS A 114 1.85 6.41 -15.78
CA LYS A 114 2.87 5.37 -15.99
C LYS A 114 4.31 5.88 -16.10
N ASP A 115 4.51 7.16 -16.43
CA ASP A 115 5.83 7.78 -16.56
C ASP A 115 6.39 8.24 -15.19
N VAL A 116 5.54 8.33 -14.17
CA VAL A 116 5.89 8.79 -12.81
C VAL A 116 5.62 7.74 -11.72
N ILE A 117 4.95 6.63 -12.05
CA ILE A 117 4.74 5.48 -11.14
C ILE A 117 5.12 4.16 -11.80
N LYS A 118 5.27 3.09 -11.02
CA LYS A 118 5.41 1.72 -11.53
C LYS A 118 4.06 1.00 -11.49
N ILE A 119 3.61 0.52 -12.64
CA ILE A 119 2.37 -0.24 -12.77
C ILE A 119 2.74 -1.70 -13.00
N ALA A 120 2.17 -2.62 -12.21
CA ALA A 120 2.37 -4.05 -12.37
C ALA A 120 1.89 -4.51 -13.75
N LYS A 121 2.54 -5.56 -14.28
CA LYS A 121 2.09 -6.26 -15.49
C LYS A 121 1.09 -7.35 -15.07
N ASP A 122 0.19 -7.68 -15.98
CA ASP A 122 -0.74 -8.82 -15.83
C ASP A 122 0.01 -10.16 -15.90
#